data_AF-A0A366DBM7-F1
#
_entry.id   AF-A0A366DBM7-F1
#
_cell.length_a   1.000
_cell.length_b   1.000
_cell.length_c   1.000
_cell.angle_alpha   90.00
_cell.angle_beta   90.00
_cell.angle_gamma   90.00
#
_symmetry.space_group_name_H-M   'P 1'
#
loop_
_entity.id
_entity.type
_entity.pdbx_description
1 polymer ?
#
loop_
_entity_poly.entity_id
_entity_poly.type
_entity_poly.pdbx_seq_one_letter_code
_entity_poly.pdbx_strand_id
1 'polypeptide(L)'
;MGSECPDPREQLELDVVSEVVLARRRLDSMVLAALTLGAELMAHESERATASRAAQILEGFAVDEEAITRDPKAALRADLARDRARLRRIGVGGGLSEQDRHRRRRTALLCEVRSDLLEVLRRCRRERVDGTAVGAAIAQGLCAATDKLVLGADMTAYQAWQRGMVLKISEEPVPYGPPRAMATVDAGPGCVPLTVEWDTPERRLALVARMARAGVSPVIICDRLLADLSMSSPLRYSLR
;
A
#
# COMPACT_ATOMS: atom_id res chain seq x y z
N MET A 1 -16.35 -52.35 22.20
CA MET A 1 -16.27 -50.99 21.66
C MET A 1 -14.83 -50.80 21.21
N GLY A 2 -14.51 -51.22 19.98
CA GLY A 2 -13.14 -51.19 19.47
C GLY A 2 -12.80 -49.76 19.06
N SER A 3 -11.80 -49.17 19.70
CA SER A 3 -11.19 -47.93 19.24
C SER A 3 -10.53 -48.23 17.89
N GLU A 4 -11.13 -47.75 16.80
CA GLU A 4 -10.50 -47.76 15.49
C GLU A 4 -9.20 -46.95 15.61
N CYS A 5 -8.07 -47.65 15.59
CA CYS A 5 -6.77 -47.01 15.45
C CYS A 5 -6.80 -46.31 14.07
N PRO A 6 -6.61 -44.99 14.00
CA PRO A 6 -6.64 -44.27 12.73
C PRO A 6 -5.63 -44.90 11.77
N ASP A 7 -5.96 -44.90 10.47
CA ASP A 7 -5.05 -45.38 9.42
C ASP A 7 -3.67 -44.71 9.64
N PRO A 8 -2.55 -45.45 9.61
CA PRO A 8 -1.21 -44.87 9.78
C PRO A 8 -0.93 -43.68 8.86
N ARG A 9 -1.58 -43.59 7.69
CA ARG A 9 -1.52 -42.41 6.82
C ARG A 9 -2.26 -41.21 7.41
N GLU A 10 -3.46 -41.42 7.94
CA GLU A 10 -4.24 -40.36 8.60
C GLU A 10 -3.54 -39.86 9.86
N GLN A 11 -2.89 -40.76 10.61
CA GLN A 11 -2.09 -40.37 11.77
C GLN A 11 -0.89 -39.49 11.37
N LEU A 12 -0.16 -39.86 10.31
CA LEU A 12 0.94 -39.06 9.79
C LEU A 12 0.46 -37.67 9.33
N GLU A 13 -0.69 -37.58 8.66
CA GLU A 13 -1.27 -36.29 8.27
C GLU A 13 -1.64 -35.42 9.48
N LEU A 14 -2.22 -36.01 10.53
CA LEU A 14 -2.55 -35.31 11.76
C LEU A 14 -1.32 -34.80 12.49
N ASP A 15 -0.25 -35.61 12.53
CA ASP A 15 1.02 -35.24 13.15
C ASP A 15 1.67 -34.07 12.40
N VAL A 16 1.71 -34.12 11.06
CA VAL A 16 2.23 -33.01 10.24
C VAL A 16 1.39 -31.74 10.43
N VAL A 17 0.06 -31.84 10.43
CA VAL A 17 -0.80 -30.67 10.68
C VAL A 17 -0.56 -30.10 12.07
N SER A 18 -0.39 -30.94 13.09
CA SER A 18 -0.09 -30.52 14.45
C SER A 18 1.22 -29.75 14.53
N GLU A 19 2.30 -30.30 13.95
CA GLU A 19 3.61 -29.64 13.93
C GLU A 19 3.58 -28.28 13.23
N VAL A 20 2.91 -28.20 12.07
CA VAL A 20 2.78 -26.96 11.31
C VAL A 20 2.01 -25.91 12.10
N VAL A 21 0.89 -26.29 12.74
CA VAL A 21 0.08 -25.37 13.56
C VAL A 21 0.87 -24.90 14.79
N LEU A 22 1.58 -25.81 15.47
CA LEU A 22 2.41 -25.49 16.64
C LEU A 22 3.54 -24.53 16.27
N ALA A 23 4.32 -24.86 15.25
CA ALA A 23 5.43 -24.01 14.79
C ALA A 23 4.94 -22.61 14.43
N ARG A 24 3.81 -22.54 13.73
CA ARG A 24 3.20 -21.28 13.32
C ARG A 24 2.74 -20.44 14.51
N ARG A 25 1.98 -21.03 15.45
CA ARG A 25 1.47 -20.31 16.62
C ARG A 25 2.60 -19.87 17.55
N ARG A 26 3.65 -20.68 17.72
CA ARG A 26 4.84 -20.31 18.49
C ARG A 26 5.52 -19.07 17.88
N LEU A 27 5.69 -19.05 16.55
CA LEU A 27 6.29 -17.92 15.84
C LEU A 27 5.43 -16.65 15.95
N ASP A 28 4.12 -16.75 15.68
CA ASP A 28 3.20 -15.60 15.78
C ASP A 28 3.17 -15.04 17.21
N SER A 29 3.14 -15.91 18.22
CA SER A 29 3.14 -15.52 19.64
C SER A 29 4.44 -14.84 20.05
N MET A 30 5.59 -15.35 19.59
CA MET A 30 6.90 -14.74 19.85
C MET A 30 7.01 -13.35 19.24
N VAL A 31 6.53 -13.17 17.99
CA VAL A 31 6.51 -11.86 17.32
C VAL A 31 5.62 -10.88 18.08
N LEU A 32 4.42 -11.30 18.49
CA LEU A 32 3.52 -10.44 19.27
C LEU A 32 4.10 -10.07 20.64
N ALA A 33 4.73 -11.02 21.32
CA ALA A 33 5.43 -10.76 22.58
C ALA A 33 6.57 -9.74 22.39
N ALA A 34 7.39 -9.90 21.34
CA ALA A 34 8.48 -8.97 21.03
C ALA A 34 7.97 -7.56 20.70
N LEU A 35 6.89 -7.44 19.92
CA LEU A 35 6.28 -6.15 19.59
C LEU A 35 5.66 -5.48 20.82
N THR A 36 5.00 -6.25 21.68
CA THR A 36 4.41 -5.75 22.92
C THR A 36 5.50 -5.25 23.87
N LEU A 37 6.57 -6.03 24.04
CA LEU A 37 7.73 -5.61 24.83
C LEU A 37 8.39 -4.36 24.25
N GLY A 38 8.57 -4.28 22.92
CA GLY A 38 9.11 -3.11 22.26
C GLY A 38 8.26 -1.85 22.47
N ALA A 39 6.94 -1.98 22.42
CA ALA A 39 6.01 -0.87 22.70
C ALA A 39 6.09 -0.39 24.15
N GLU A 40 6.18 -1.32 25.11
CA GLU A 40 6.30 -0.98 26.53
C GLU A 40 7.69 -0.42 26.88
N LEU A 41 8.75 -0.89 26.21
CA LEU A 41 10.10 -0.36 26.36
C LEU A 41 10.23 1.12 25.98
N MET A 42 9.43 1.60 25.02
CA MET A 42 9.39 3.03 24.70
C MET A 42 8.83 3.89 25.84
N ALA A 43 8.28 3.29 26.91
CA ALA A 43 7.64 3.97 28.03
C ALA A 43 8.38 3.81 29.38
N HIS A 44 9.52 3.13 29.44
CA HIS A 44 10.17 2.76 30.71
C HIS A 44 11.69 2.99 30.75
N GLU A 45 12.21 3.50 31.88
CA GLU A 45 13.63 3.82 32.09
C GLU A 45 14.41 2.80 32.97
N SER A 46 13.76 1.73 33.47
CA SER A 46 14.39 0.78 34.42
C SER A 46 14.49 -0.66 33.90
N GLU A 47 15.71 -1.18 33.80
CA GLU A 47 16.03 -2.52 33.26
C GLU A 47 15.40 -3.69 34.04
N ARG A 48 15.31 -3.61 35.38
CA ARG A 48 14.71 -4.68 36.20
C ARG A 48 13.19 -4.77 36.04
N ALA A 49 12.52 -3.63 35.87
CA ALA A 49 11.09 -3.59 35.59
C ALA A 49 10.80 -4.19 34.21
N THR A 50 11.64 -3.89 33.22
CA THR A 50 11.57 -4.45 31.87
C THR A 50 11.69 -5.98 31.87
N ALA A 51 12.64 -6.57 32.59
CA ALA A 51 12.85 -8.01 32.59
C ALA A 51 11.66 -8.79 33.19
N SER A 52 11.14 -8.33 34.33
CA SER A 52 9.94 -8.93 34.94
C SER A 52 8.72 -8.79 34.03
N ARG A 53 8.61 -7.65 33.34
CA ARG A 53 7.52 -7.39 32.43
C ARG A 53 7.60 -8.22 31.14
N ALA A 54 8.80 -8.40 30.60
CA ALA A 54 9.06 -9.29 29.47
C ALA A 54 8.62 -10.74 29.78
N ALA A 55 8.88 -11.22 31.00
CA ALA A 55 8.44 -12.55 31.42
C ALA A 55 6.91 -12.68 31.45
N GLN A 56 6.20 -11.69 32.02
CA GLN A 56 4.73 -11.66 32.03
C GLN A 56 4.13 -11.61 30.62
N ILE A 57 4.75 -10.84 29.72
CA ILE A 57 4.34 -10.77 28.31
C ILE A 57 4.51 -12.14 27.66
N LEU A 58 5.69 -12.77 27.78
CA LEU A 58 5.94 -14.09 27.20
C LEU A 58 4.97 -15.15 27.72
N GLU A 59 4.65 -15.13 29.01
CA GLU A 59 3.66 -16.03 29.61
C GLU A 59 2.24 -15.80 29.08
N GLY A 60 1.84 -14.53 28.90
CA GLY A 60 0.54 -14.18 28.30
C GLY A 60 0.40 -14.58 26.83
N PHE A 61 1.52 -14.83 26.14
CA PHE A 61 1.57 -15.32 24.75
C PHE A 61 1.94 -16.82 24.66
N ALA A 62 1.93 -17.57 25.75
CA ALA A 62 2.20 -19.01 25.71
C ALA A 62 1.16 -19.75 24.85
N VAL A 63 1.63 -20.68 24.02
CA VAL A 63 0.75 -21.51 23.17
C VAL A 63 0.27 -22.71 23.97
N ASP A 64 -1.04 -22.93 24.01
CA ASP A 64 -1.62 -24.17 24.53
C ASP A 64 -1.41 -25.30 23.52
N GLU A 65 -0.32 -26.04 23.70
CA GLU A 65 0.09 -27.13 22.82
C GLU A 65 -0.84 -28.34 22.96
N GLU A 66 -1.35 -28.60 24.16
CA GLU A 66 -2.23 -29.74 24.44
C GLU A 66 -3.58 -29.60 23.71
N ALA A 67 -4.12 -28.37 23.66
CA ALA A 67 -5.32 -28.09 22.87
C ALA A 67 -5.10 -28.31 21.35
N ILE A 68 -3.88 -28.10 20.84
CA ILE A 68 -3.56 -28.30 19.43
C ILE A 68 -3.38 -29.78 19.12
N THR A 69 -2.70 -30.53 20.00
CA THR A 69 -2.54 -31.99 19.86
C THR A 69 -3.89 -32.71 19.90
N ARG A 70 -4.87 -32.19 20.66
CA ARG A 70 -6.21 -32.78 20.79
C ARG A 70 -7.06 -32.65 19.50
N ASP A 71 -6.96 -31.53 18.77
CA ASP A 71 -7.62 -31.36 17.47
C ASP A 71 -6.82 -30.44 16.52
N PRO A 72 -5.81 -31.00 15.82
CA PRO A 72 -4.97 -30.23 14.90
C PRO A 72 -5.75 -29.63 13.74
N LYS A 73 -6.77 -30.35 13.25
CA LYS A 73 -7.58 -29.92 12.09
C LYS A 73 -8.47 -28.73 12.45
N ALA A 74 -9.09 -28.72 13.63
CA ALA A 74 -9.83 -27.54 14.10
C ALA A 74 -8.90 -26.36 14.38
N ALA A 75 -7.73 -26.60 14.97
CA ALA A 75 -6.74 -25.54 15.21
C ALA A 75 -6.29 -24.87 13.90
N LEU A 76 -6.02 -25.67 12.86
CA LEU A 76 -5.71 -25.17 11.52
C LEU A 76 -6.87 -24.39 10.89
N ARG A 77 -8.10 -24.90 10.99
CA ARG A 77 -9.30 -24.20 10.48
C ARG A 77 -9.48 -22.83 11.15
N ALA A 78 -9.27 -22.76 12.46
CA ALA A 78 -9.34 -21.52 13.22
C ALA A 78 -8.25 -20.53 12.80
N ASP A 79 -7.01 -20.99 12.57
CA ASP A 79 -5.91 -20.17 12.10
C ASP A 79 -6.20 -19.61 10.70
N LEU A 80 -6.67 -20.44 9.77
CA LEU A 80 -7.08 -20.01 8.43
C LEU A 80 -8.26 -19.03 8.46
N ALA A 81 -9.21 -19.20 9.38
CA ALA A 81 -10.32 -18.27 9.55
C ALA A 81 -9.82 -16.90 10.07
N ARG A 82 -8.91 -16.91 11.06
CA ARG A 82 -8.25 -15.70 11.56
C ARG A 82 -7.45 -15.01 10.46
N ASP A 83 -6.72 -15.75 9.64
CA ASP A 83 -6.00 -15.20 8.49
C ASP A 83 -6.94 -14.55 7.50
N ARG A 84 -8.02 -15.24 7.11
CA ARG A 84 -9.02 -14.65 6.21
C ARG A 84 -9.62 -13.38 6.79
N ALA A 85 -9.90 -13.34 8.09
CA ALA A 85 -10.40 -12.14 8.76
C ALA A 85 -9.35 -11.02 8.82
N ARG A 86 -8.07 -11.36 9.04
CA ARG A 86 -6.94 -10.41 9.02
C ARG A 86 -6.71 -9.87 7.61
N LEU A 87 -6.63 -10.74 6.62
CA LEU A 87 -6.50 -10.39 5.22
C LEU A 87 -7.65 -9.50 4.77
N ARG A 88 -8.91 -9.82 5.13
CA ARG A 88 -10.06 -8.94 4.88
C ARG A 88 -9.88 -7.56 5.52
N ARG A 89 -9.45 -7.48 6.78
CA ARG A 89 -9.18 -6.21 7.45
C ARG A 89 -8.06 -5.39 6.76
N ILE A 90 -7.08 -6.07 6.16
CA ILE A 90 -5.96 -5.46 5.43
C ILE A 90 -6.29 -5.29 3.93
N GLY A 91 -7.52 -5.59 3.49
CA GLY A 91 -7.95 -5.43 2.10
C GLY A 91 -7.40 -6.47 1.11
N VAL A 92 -6.93 -7.61 1.61
CA VAL A 92 -6.50 -8.77 0.82
C VAL A 92 -7.61 -9.83 0.84
N GLY A 93 -8.22 -10.13 -0.30
CA GLY A 93 -9.13 -11.29 -0.45
C GLY A 93 -10.63 -11.01 -0.53
N GLY A 94 -11.07 -9.76 -0.63
CA GLY A 94 -12.36 -9.46 -1.28
C GLY A 94 -12.19 -9.58 -2.80
N GLY A 95 -13.11 -10.25 -3.49
CA GLY A 95 -13.12 -10.26 -4.95
C GLY A 95 -13.08 -8.81 -5.43
N LEU A 96 -11.96 -8.43 -6.08
CA LEU A 96 -11.75 -7.04 -6.46
C LEU A 96 -12.87 -6.63 -7.37
N SER A 97 -13.61 -5.58 -6.97
CA SER A 97 -14.52 -4.94 -7.89
C SER A 97 -13.75 -4.53 -9.13
N GLU A 98 -14.41 -4.38 -10.28
CA GLU A 98 -13.74 -3.87 -11.47
C GLU A 98 -13.09 -2.50 -11.22
N GLN A 99 -13.69 -1.70 -10.33
CA GLN A 99 -13.15 -0.44 -9.85
C GLN A 99 -11.83 -0.64 -9.09
N ASP A 100 -11.73 -1.65 -8.21
CA ASP A 100 -10.48 -1.95 -7.50
C ASP A 100 -9.37 -2.46 -8.44
N ARG A 101 -9.73 -3.28 -9.43
CA ARG A 101 -8.77 -3.72 -10.46
C ARG A 101 -8.28 -2.56 -11.30
N HIS A 102 -9.19 -1.66 -11.70
CA HIS A 102 -8.84 -0.43 -12.41
C HIS A 102 -7.93 0.47 -11.59
N ARG A 103 -8.24 0.63 -10.31
CA ARG A 103 -7.42 1.39 -9.37
C ARG A 103 -6.03 0.80 -9.20
N ARG A 104 -5.91 -0.51 -9.00
CA ARG A 104 -4.60 -1.20 -8.93
C ARG A 104 -3.76 -0.97 -10.19
N ARG A 105 -4.38 -1.05 -11.37
CA ARG A 105 -3.71 -0.75 -12.64
C ARG A 105 -3.23 0.70 -12.70
N ARG A 106 -4.06 1.66 -12.29
CA ARG A 106 -3.67 3.08 -12.18
C ARG A 106 -2.52 3.28 -11.20
N THR A 107 -2.57 2.68 -10.01
CA THR A 107 -1.49 2.78 -9.03
C THR A 107 -0.18 2.18 -9.56
N ALA A 108 -0.24 1.03 -10.24
CA ALA A 108 0.92 0.41 -10.86
C ALA A 108 1.55 1.33 -11.92
N LEU A 109 0.73 1.94 -12.79
CA LEU A 109 1.18 2.92 -13.79
C LEU A 109 1.87 4.13 -13.15
N LEU A 110 1.30 4.67 -12.07
CA LEU A 110 1.91 5.80 -11.35
C LEU A 110 3.25 5.42 -10.70
N CYS A 111 3.37 4.19 -10.20
CA CYS A 111 4.63 3.67 -9.66
C CYS A 111 5.68 3.47 -10.76
N GLU A 112 5.27 2.96 -11.93
CA GLU A 112 6.13 2.81 -13.10
C GLU A 112 6.67 4.17 -13.56
N VAL A 113 5.78 5.15 -13.78
CA VAL A 113 6.15 6.53 -14.17
C VAL A 113 7.14 7.15 -13.17
N ARG A 114 6.93 6.94 -11.87
CA ARG A 114 7.87 7.39 -10.84
C ARG A 114 9.24 6.71 -11.00
N SER A 115 9.26 5.40 -11.23
CA SER A 115 10.50 4.65 -11.42
C SER A 115 11.29 5.17 -12.61
N ASP A 116 10.63 5.39 -13.74
CA ASP A 116 11.26 5.88 -14.97
C ASP A 116 11.87 7.27 -14.78
N LEU A 117 11.13 8.19 -14.14
CA LEU A 117 11.64 9.53 -13.84
C LEU A 117 12.86 9.50 -12.91
N LEU A 118 12.84 8.61 -11.90
CA LEU A 118 14.00 8.42 -11.02
C LEU A 118 15.19 7.82 -11.78
N GLU A 119 14.95 6.93 -12.75
CA GLU A 119 15.99 6.36 -13.59
C GLU A 119 16.64 7.42 -14.48
N VAL A 120 15.83 8.30 -15.10
CA VAL A 120 16.32 9.45 -15.89
C VAL A 120 17.22 10.34 -15.03
N LEU A 121 16.80 10.67 -13.80
CA LEU A 121 17.62 11.47 -12.89
C LEU A 121 18.91 10.76 -12.48
N ARG A 122 18.88 9.45 -12.22
CA ARG A 122 20.08 8.66 -11.92
C ARG A 122 21.06 8.65 -13.09
N ARG A 123 20.55 8.52 -14.32
CA ARG A 123 21.36 8.56 -15.54
C ARG A 123 22.03 9.93 -15.72
N CYS A 124 21.27 11.01 -15.60
CA CYS A 124 21.80 12.38 -15.69
C CYS A 124 22.91 12.63 -14.64
N ARG A 125 22.76 12.11 -13.41
CA ARG A 125 23.78 12.21 -12.36
C ARG A 125 25.06 11.42 -12.67
N ARG A 126 24.94 10.25 -13.28
CA ARG A 126 26.09 9.38 -13.61
C ARG A 126 26.90 9.94 -14.76
N GLU A 127 26.24 10.46 -15.79
CA GLU A 127 26.88 10.89 -17.03
C GLU A 127 27.53 12.29 -16.94
N ARG A 128 27.52 12.95 -15.75
CA ARG A 128 28.07 14.31 -15.51
C ARG A 128 27.74 15.29 -16.64
N VAL A 129 26.50 15.25 -17.08
CA VAL A 129 26.03 16.00 -18.24
C VAL A 129 26.01 17.50 -17.91
N ASP A 130 26.39 18.35 -18.86
CA ASP A 130 26.27 19.82 -18.74
C ASP A 130 24.82 20.23 -18.42
N GLY A 131 24.64 21.33 -17.68
CA GLY A 131 23.32 21.73 -17.17
C GLY A 131 22.22 21.89 -18.24
N THR A 132 22.57 22.29 -19.46
CA THR A 132 21.64 22.40 -20.60
C THR A 132 21.25 21.03 -21.15
N ALA A 133 22.21 20.10 -21.25
CA ALA A 133 21.96 18.74 -21.70
C ALA A 133 21.22 17.89 -20.64
N VAL A 134 21.40 18.19 -19.34
CA VAL A 134 20.57 17.63 -18.25
C VAL A 134 19.11 18.07 -18.43
N GLY A 135 18.88 19.35 -18.70
CA GLY A 135 17.53 19.88 -18.94
C GLY A 135 16.82 19.20 -20.12
N ALA A 136 17.54 18.98 -21.23
CA ALA A 136 17.02 18.28 -22.41
C ALA A 136 16.71 16.80 -22.12
N ALA A 137 17.61 16.09 -21.44
CA ALA A 137 17.41 14.69 -21.07
C ALA A 137 16.21 14.51 -20.13
N ILE A 138 16.06 15.42 -19.15
CA ILE A 138 14.89 15.42 -18.25
C ILE A 138 13.62 15.77 -19.01
N ALA A 139 13.64 16.73 -19.94
CA ALA A 139 12.49 17.04 -20.77
C ALA A 139 12.03 15.83 -21.60
N GLN A 140 12.97 15.11 -22.22
CA GLN A 140 12.68 13.89 -22.97
C GLN A 140 12.10 12.79 -22.07
N GLY A 141 12.70 12.58 -20.90
CA GLY A 141 12.21 11.62 -19.91
C GLY A 141 10.81 11.97 -19.39
N LEU A 142 10.55 13.27 -19.16
CA LEU A 142 9.25 13.76 -18.74
C LEU A 142 8.18 13.54 -19.82
N CYS A 143 8.48 13.82 -21.10
CA CYS A 143 7.57 13.54 -22.20
C CYS A 143 7.21 12.05 -22.28
N ALA A 144 8.22 11.17 -22.26
CA ALA A 144 8.00 9.73 -22.30
C ALA A 144 7.16 9.23 -21.10
N ALA A 145 7.43 9.78 -19.91
CA ALA A 145 6.65 9.49 -18.71
C ALA A 145 5.20 9.98 -18.82
N THR A 146 4.97 11.17 -19.39
CA THR A 146 3.61 11.68 -19.60
C THR A 146 2.85 10.92 -20.67
N ASP A 147 3.51 10.44 -21.73
CA ASP A 147 2.87 9.64 -22.78
C ASP A 147 2.25 8.36 -22.21
N LYS A 148 2.93 7.72 -21.24
CA LYS A 148 2.38 6.56 -20.51
C LYS A 148 1.10 6.91 -19.74
N LEU A 149 1.01 8.10 -19.18
CA LEU A 149 -0.17 8.55 -18.45
C LEU A 149 -1.36 8.81 -19.39
N VAL A 150 -1.12 9.17 -20.65
CA VAL A 150 -2.17 9.48 -21.64
C VAL A 150 -2.97 8.25 -22.07
N LEU A 151 -2.32 7.08 -22.20
CA LEU A 151 -2.91 5.86 -22.78
C LEU A 151 -4.13 5.29 -22.02
N GLY A 152 -4.45 5.79 -20.84
CA GLY A 152 -5.65 5.42 -20.06
C GLY A 152 -6.31 6.59 -19.35
N ALA A 153 -6.02 7.82 -19.78
CA ALA A 153 -6.53 9.03 -19.17
C ALA A 153 -7.98 9.30 -19.60
N ASP A 154 -8.84 9.56 -18.62
CA ASP A 154 -10.15 10.16 -18.86
C ASP A 154 -9.97 11.63 -19.24
N MET A 155 -10.18 11.95 -20.53
CA MET A 155 -9.97 13.30 -21.03
C MET A 155 -10.91 14.33 -20.42
N THR A 156 -12.10 13.93 -19.94
CA THR A 156 -13.03 14.84 -19.26
C THR A 156 -12.49 15.24 -17.89
N ALA A 157 -12.01 14.26 -17.12
CA ALA A 157 -11.33 14.50 -15.84
C ALA A 157 -10.03 15.29 -16.04
N TYR A 158 -9.25 15.01 -17.09
CA TYR A 158 -8.06 15.79 -17.43
C TYR A 158 -8.38 17.26 -17.70
N GLN A 159 -9.39 17.56 -18.51
CA GLN A 159 -9.78 18.94 -18.80
C GLN A 159 -10.26 19.69 -17.56
N ALA A 160 -11.02 19.03 -16.68
CA ALA A 160 -11.43 19.61 -15.40
C ALA A 160 -10.21 19.90 -14.51
N TRP A 161 -9.30 18.93 -14.39
CA TRP A 161 -8.04 19.14 -13.68
C TRP A 161 -7.18 20.23 -14.29
N GLN A 162 -7.17 20.39 -15.61
CA GLN A 162 -6.35 21.36 -16.34
C GLN A 162 -6.70 22.82 -15.97
N ARG A 163 -7.97 23.09 -15.64
CA ARG A 163 -8.43 24.40 -15.14
C ARG A 163 -7.86 24.73 -13.75
N GLY A 164 -7.57 23.71 -12.95
CA GLY A 164 -6.77 23.84 -11.72
C GLY A 164 -7.52 24.34 -10.48
N MET A 165 -8.84 24.52 -10.55
CA MET A 165 -9.65 24.95 -9.40
C MET A 165 -10.28 23.74 -8.70
N VAL A 166 -9.73 23.41 -7.52
CA VAL A 166 -10.29 22.41 -6.61
C VAL A 166 -11.24 23.13 -5.65
N LEU A 167 -12.50 22.74 -5.66
CA LEU A 167 -13.55 23.32 -4.82
C LEU A 167 -13.62 22.64 -3.45
N LYS A 168 -13.45 21.32 -3.43
CA LYS A 168 -13.55 20.51 -2.22
C LYS A 168 -12.70 19.25 -2.32
N ILE A 169 -12.13 18.82 -1.20
CA ILE A 169 -11.57 17.48 -1.03
C ILE A 169 -12.42 16.78 0.03
N SER A 170 -12.82 15.54 -0.24
CA SER A 170 -13.55 14.70 0.72
C SER A 170 -12.97 13.30 0.73
N GLU A 171 -13.08 12.64 1.88
CA GLU A 171 -12.73 11.24 2.03
C GLU A 171 -13.98 10.39 1.92
N GLU A 172 -13.97 9.41 1.03
CA GLU A 172 -15.00 8.39 0.92
C GLU A 172 -14.50 7.10 1.58
N PRO A 173 -15.18 6.61 2.63
CA PRO A 173 -14.84 5.33 3.23
C PRO A 173 -15.10 4.22 2.22
N VAL A 174 -14.14 3.31 2.08
CA VAL A 174 -14.31 2.08 1.29
C VAL A 174 -14.48 0.90 2.24
N PRO A 175 -15.24 -0.15 1.83
CA PRO A 175 -15.45 -1.33 2.67
C PRO A 175 -14.15 -2.02 3.10
N TYR A 176 -13.08 -1.89 2.31
CA TYR A 176 -11.78 -2.48 2.56
C TYR A 176 -10.66 -1.54 2.13
N GLY A 177 -9.66 -1.34 3.00
CA GLY A 177 -8.48 -0.52 2.72
C GLY A 177 -8.62 0.97 3.07
N PRO A 178 -7.67 1.80 2.65
CA PRO A 178 -7.62 3.23 3.00
C PRO A 178 -8.77 4.01 2.35
N PRO A 179 -9.29 5.07 3.00
CA PRO A 179 -10.33 5.91 2.43
C PRO A 179 -9.88 6.56 1.12
N ARG A 180 -10.84 6.75 0.21
CA ARG A 180 -10.57 7.37 -1.09
C ARG A 180 -10.64 8.88 -0.95
N ALA A 181 -9.58 9.57 -1.33
CA ALA A 181 -9.64 11.02 -1.51
C ALA A 181 -10.32 11.34 -2.83
N MET A 182 -11.45 12.05 -2.75
CA MET A 182 -12.20 12.58 -3.86
C MET A 182 -12.01 14.09 -3.91
N ALA A 183 -11.90 14.63 -5.11
CA ALA A 183 -11.78 16.04 -5.40
C ALA A 183 -12.99 16.48 -6.21
N THR A 184 -13.70 17.50 -5.72
CA THR A 184 -14.65 18.22 -6.55
C THR A 184 -13.89 19.35 -7.26
N VAL A 185 -13.81 19.26 -8.58
CA VAL A 185 -13.12 20.21 -9.44
C VAL A 185 -14.11 20.99 -10.28
N ASP A 186 -13.78 22.26 -10.56
CA ASP A 186 -14.58 23.06 -11.48
C ASP A 186 -14.43 22.55 -12.92
N ALA A 187 -15.56 22.23 -13.55
CA ALA A 187 -15.64 21.81 -14.94
C ALA A 187 -15.76 23.00 -15.92
N GLY A 188 -15.91 24.21 -15.41
CA GLY A 188 -16.00 25.46 -16.18
C GLY A 188 -17.42 26.00 -16.33
N PRO A 189 -17.57 27.15 -17.03
CA PRO A 189 -18.85 27.86 -17.13
C PRO A 189 -19.94 26.99 -17.76
N GLY A 190 -21.11 26.94 -17.12
CA GLY A 190 -22.26 26.16 -17.59
C GLY A 190 -22.17 24.65 -17.33
N CYS A 191 -21.08 24.17 -16.73
CA CYS A 191 -20.90 22.77 -16.38
C CYS A 191 -21.07 22.55 -14.87
N VAL A 192 -21.64 21.40 -14.50
CA VAL A 192 -21.69 20.97 -13.09
C VAL A 192 -20.28 20.58 -12.64
N PRO A 193 -19.85 20.94 -11.41
CA PRO A 193 -18.58 20.49 -10.87
C PRO A 193 -18.43 18.97 -10.93
N LEU A 194 -17.24 18.51 -11.32
CA LEU A 194 -16.95 17.09 -11.49
C LEU A 194 -16.29 16.56 -10.21
N THR A 195 -16.78 15.45 -9.68
CA THR A 195 -16.13 14.76 -8.56
C THR A 195 -15.27 13.61 -9.11
N VAL A 196 -13.97 13.72 -8.93
CA VAL A 196 -12.96 12.79 -9.45
C VAL A 196 -12.06 12.31 -8.32
N GLU A 197 -11.48 11.13 -8.46
CA GLU A 197 -10.49 10.65 -7.49
C GLU A 197 -9.25 11.56 -7.51
N TRP A 198 -8.63 11.77 -6.35
CA TRP A 198 -7.45 12.62 -6.22
C TRP A 198 -6.20 11.98 -6.84
N ASP A 199 -6.04 10.67 -6.66
CA ASP A 199 -4.85 9.91 -7.03
C ASP A 199 -4.89 9.40 -8.47
N THR A 200 -5.11 10.28 -9.44
CA THR A 200 -5.31 9.87 -10.84
C THR A 200 -4.18 10.32 -11.79
N PRO A 201 -3.97 9.64 -12.93
CA PRO A 201 -3.02 10.07 -13.96
C PRO A 201 -3.40 11.43 -14.57
N GLU A 202 -4.70 11.71 -14.71
CA GLU A 202 -5.23 12.94 -15.31
C GLU A 202 -4.82 14.18 -14.52
N ARG A 203 -4.85 14.13 -13.18
CA ARG A 203 -4.40 15.22 -12.31
C ARG A 203 -2.92 15.55 -12.53
N ARG A 204 -2.09 14.52 -12.70
CA ARG A 204 -0.63 14.64 -12.85
C ARG A 204 -0.25 15.14 -14.24
N LEU A 205 -0.94 14.65 -15.26
CA LEU A 205 -0.87 15.21 -16.61
C LEU A 205 -1.24 16.69 -16.62
N ALA A 206 -2.35 17.06 -15.97
CA ALA A 206 -2.82 18.44 -15.90
C ALA A 206 -1.83 19.34 -15.15
N LEU A 207 -1.20 18.85 -14.08
CA LEU A 207 -0.14 19.54 -13.37
C LEU A 207 1.06 19.83 -14.29
N VAL A 208 1.57 18.80 -14.97
CA VAL A 208 2.70 18.95 -15.91
C VAL A 208 2.34 19.93 -17.03
N ALA A 209 1.17 19.78 -17.65
CA ALA A 209 0.72 20.66 -18.73
C ALA A 209 0.56 22.13 -18.28
N ARG A 210 0.09 22.38 -17.05
CA ARG A 210 0.03 23.75 -16.51
C ARG A 210 1.41 24.34 -16.29
N MET A 211 2.32 23.60 -15.67
CA MET A 211 3.67 24.09 -15.39
C MET A 211 4.45 24.32 -16.68
N ALA A 212 4.32 23.42 -17.66
CA ALA A 212 4.95 23.57 -18.98
C ALA A 212 4.42 24.82 -19.71
N ARG A 213 3.10 25.06 -19.71
CA ARG A 213 2.51 26.28 -20.30
C ARG A 213 2.95 27.56 -19.59
N ALA A 214 3.25 27.49 -18.30
CA ALA A 214 3.78 28.60 -17.53
C ALA A 214 5.30 28.81 -17.73
N GLY A 215 5.95 28.06 -18.62
CA GLY A 215 7.39 28.19 -18.89
C GLY A 215 8.28 27.66 -17.77
N VAL A 216 7.76 26.81 -16.88
CA VAL A 216 8.54 26.23 -15.78
C VAL A 216 9.56 25.23 -16.34
N SER A 217 10.79 25.28 -15.81
CA SER A 217 11.87 24.37 -16.20
C SER A 217 11.47 22.90 -16.06
N PRO A 218 11.80 22.01 -17.04
CA PRO A 218 11.54 20.57 -16.96
C PRO A 218 12.10 19.90 -15.70
N VAL A 219 13.21 20.41 -15.16
CA VAL A 219 13.80 19.94 -13.90
C VAL A 219 12.83 20.15 -12.74
N ILE A 220 12.27 21.37 -12.62
CA ILE A 220 11.32 21.73 -11.56
C ILE A 220 10.00 20.97 -11.73
N ILE A 221 9.55 20.77 -12.97
CA ILE A 221 8.35 19.97 -13.24
C ILE A 221 8.56 18.51 -12.80
N CYS A 222 9.72 17.93 -13.13
CA CYS A 222 10.08 16.57 -12.74
C CYS A 222 10.12 16.41 -11.21
N ASP A 223 10.80 17.31 -10.50
CA ASP A 223 10.87 17.29 -9.04
C ASP A 223 9.48 17.41 -8.40
N ARG A 224 8.64 18.31 -8.92
CA ARG A 224 7.28 18.49 -8.42
C ARG A 224 6.41 17.26 -8.68
N LEU A 225 6.53 16.65 -9.85
CA LEU A 225 5.82 15.42 -10.19
C LEU A 225 6.28 14.24 -9.33
N LEU A 226 7.59 14.10 -9.09
CA LEU A 226 8.15 13.07 -8.20
C LEU A 226 7.67 13.25 -6.76
N ALA A 227 7.60 14.50 -6.27
CA ALA A 227 7.04 14.79 -4.95
C ALA A 227 5.55 14.41 -4.87
N ASP A 228 4.77 14.69 -5.92
CA ASP A 228 3.35 14.33 -6.01
C ASP A 228 3.12 12.81 -6.17
N LEU A 229 4.07 12.10 -6.79
CA LEU A 229 4.07 10.64 -6.92
C LEU A 229 4.64 9.90 -5.68
N SER A 230 5.29 10.61 -4.76
CA SER A 230 5.91 10.01 -3.58
C SER A 230 4.89 9.44 -2.58
N MET A 231 5.27 8.35 -1.91
CA MET A 231 4.54 7.74 -0.77
C MET A 231 4.40 8.71 0.41
N SER A 232 5.32 9.67 0.55
CA SER A 232 5.32 10.69 1.59
C SER A 232 4.49 11.94 1.24
N SER A 233 3.84 11.96 0.07
CA SER A 233 2.90 13.03 -0.25
C SER A 233 1.80 13.03 0.82
N PRO A 234 1.56 14.16 1.53
CA PRO A 234 0.49 14.26 2.52
C PRO A 234 -0.92 14.02 1.92
N LEU A 235 -0.99 13.86 0.58
CA LEU A 235 -2.21 13.67 -0.20
C LEU A 235 -2.42 12.24 -0.71
N ARG A 236 -1.51 11.29 -0.43
CA ARG A 236 -1.79 9.84 -0.58
C ARG A 236 -2.60 9.35 0.62
N TYR A 237 -3.84 9.83 0.72
CA TYR A 237 -4.83 9.31 1.67
C TYR A 237 -5.22 7.87 1.34
N SER A 238 -5.12 7.51 0.06
CA SER A 238 -5.67 6.27 -0.48
C SER A 238 -4.74 5.05 -0.32
N LEU A 239 -3.55 5.23 0.24
CA LEU A 239 -2.54 4.17 0.48
C LEU A 239 -2.05 4.09 1.94
N ARG A 240 -2.57 4.92 2.85
CA ARG A 240 -2.22 4.91 4.29
C ARG A 240 -3.06 3.94 5.09
#